data_AF-S2E5F5-F1
#
_entry.id   AF-S2E5F5-F1
#
_cell.length_a   1.000
_cell.length_b   1.000
_cell.length_c   1.000
_cell.angle_alpha   90.00
_cell.angle_beta   90.00
_cell.angle_gamma   90.00
#
_symmetry.space_group_name_H-M   'P 1'
#
loop_
_entity.id
_entity.type
_entity.pdbx_description
1 polymer ?
#
loop_
_entity_poly.entity_id
_entity_poly.type
_entity_poly.pdbx_seq_one_letter_code
_entity_poly.pdbx_strand_id
1 'polypeptide(L)'
;MTNDGVRTSDGEIKCKIFVDARGVSSLIHKDRTGILSSAQYEIYASWIKKGKVEVFFDQEKYPGFFAWVIPSDEGKGKVGVAGKGINVAEAIEKFLEDKGNHSTIRKIYAPIWIKGPIDKFIDGRTVIVGDAAGQAKPTTAGGIYSSGMGGLYAGQAISKYLETEDRENLEEYQKRWTKRFGKEFEKQLFARKILERLDNNTVNKLFESVTPEITKEISENEDFDFHTGSIVKLLGIKGSIKTAQAIIGGEFKKLLS
;
A
#
# COMPACT_ATOMS: atom_id res chain seq x y z
N MET A 1 -0.43 7.95 26.64
CA MET A 1 -0.06 9.35 26.91
C MET A 1 -0.22 9.62 28.39
N THR A 2 0.63 10.45 28.98
CA THR A 2 0.45 11.03 30.31
C THR A 2 0.17 12.53 30.16
N ASN A 3 -0.06 13.26 31.25
CA ASN A 3 -0.30 14.71 31.19
C ASN A 3 0.84 15.46 30.48
N ASP A 4 2.09 15.06 30.75
CA ASP A 4 3.29 15.77 30.27
C ASP A 4 4.16 14.95 29.29
N GLY A 5 3.74 13.73 28.91
CA GLY A 5 4.58 12.89 28.07
C GLY A 5 4.00 11.52 27.70
N VAL A 6 4.86 10.51 27.71
CA VAL A 6 4.53 9.12 27.39
C VAL A 6 5.00 8.17 28.50
N ARG A 7 4.24 7.10 28.72
CA ARG A 7 4.63 6.02 29.62
C ARG A 7 5.21 4.87 28.80
N THR A 8 6.40 4.41 29.18
CA THR A 8 7.11 3.26 28.59
C THR A 8 7.31 2.20 29.67
N SER A 9 7.93 1.06 29.30
CA SER A 9 8.38 0.05 30.28
C SER A 9 9.43 0.59 31.24
N ASP A 10 10.16 1.64 30.84
CA ASP A 10 11.28 2.22 31.58
C ASP A 10 10.86 3.44 32.42
N GLY A 11 9.54 3.69 32.52
CA GLY A 11 8.97 4.80 33.28
C GLY A 11 8.29 5.85 32.42
N GLU A 12 8.19 7.08 32.94
CA GLU A 12 7.56 8.20 32.23
C GLU A 12 8.60 9.12 31.60
N ILE A 13 8.46 9.35 30.29
CA ILE A 13 9.33 10.26 29.52
C ILE A 13 8.50 11.50 29.17
N LYS A 14 8.96 12.67 29.64
CA LYS A 14 8.33 13.97 29.32
C LYS A 14 8.63 14.36 27.87
N CYS A 15 7.62 14.82 27.15
CA CYS A 15 7.79 15.29 25.77
C CYS A 15 6.73 16.34 25.40
N LYS A 16 7.11 17.35 24.61
CA LYS A 16 6.15 18.33 24.08
C LYS A 16 5.26 17.71 22.99
N ILE A 17 5.84 16.90 22.11
CA ILE A 17 5.16 16.16 21.05
C ILE A 17 5.61 14.70 21.10
N PHE A 18 4.67 13.79 20.90
CA PHE A 18 4.92 12.37 20.70
C PHE A 18 4.68 12.04 19.22
N VAL A 19 5.66 11.42 18.56
CA VAL A 19 5.53 10.98 17.16
C VAL A 19 5.28 9.47 17.14
N ASP A 20 4.09 9.06 16.70
CA ASP A 20 3.73 7.66 16.53
C ASP A 20 4.15 7.16 15.15
N ALA A 21 5.28 6.43 15.13
CA ALA A 21 5.82 5.77 13.95
C ALA A 21 5.88 4.24 14.11
N ARG A 22 5.00 3.64 14.93
CA ARG A 22 5.02 2.18 15.24
C ARG A 22 4.49 1.29 14.10
N GLY A 23 4.19 1.90 12.95
CA GLY A 23 3.69 1.23 11.76
C GLY A 23 2.31 0.59 11.93
N VAL A 24 2.08 -0.51 11.20
CA VAL A 24 0.78 -1.22 11.17
C VAL A 24 0.28 -1.65 12.55
N SER A 25 1.18 -1.83 13.53
CA SER A 25 0.79 -2.13 14.92
C SER A 25 -0.11 -1.07 15.55
N SER A 26 -0.01 0.21 15.15
CA SER A 26 -0.90 1.27 15.64
C SER A 26 -2.33 1.17 15.08
N LEU A 27 -2.51 0.47 13.96
CA LEU A 27 -3.79 0.32 13.27
C LEU A 27 -4.49 -0.99 13.62
N ILE A 28 -3.75 -2.09 13.76
CA ILE A 28 -4.32 -3.43 14.01
C ILE A 28 -5.14 -3.50 15.30
N HIS A 29 -4.81 -2.68 16.30
CA HIS A 29 -5.57 -2.61 17.56
C HIS A 29 -6.90 -1.86 17.42
N LYS A 30 -7.05 -1.02 16.39
CA LYS A 30 -8.26 -0.22 16.13
C LYS A 30 -9.16 -0.90 15.11
N ASP A 31 -8.59 -1.46 14.07
CA ASP A 31 -9.32 -2.08 12.97
C ASP A 31 -8.50 -3.21 12.34
N ARG A 32 -9.04 -4.42 12.37
CA ARG A 32 -8.42 -5.61 11.78
C ARG A 32 -8.90 -5.90 10.36
N THR A 33 -9.98 -5.25 9.91
CA THR A 33 -10.58 -5.49 8.58
C THR A 33 -9.70 -5.02 7.44
N GLY A 34 -8.79 -4.07 7.72
CA GLY A 34 -7.81 -3.55 6.76
C GLY A 34 -6.46 -4.26 6.78
N ILE A 35 -6.34 -5.40 7.45
CA ILE A 35 -5.08 -6.14 7.58
C ILE A 35 -5.07 -7.34 6.65
N LEU A 36 -4.03 -7.45 5.84
CA LEU A 36 -3.67 -8.70 5.18
C LEU A 36 -2.40 -9.26 5.82
N SER A 37 -2.36 -10.58 5.99
CA SER A 37 -1.09 -11.25 6.29
C SER A 37 -0.24 -11.27 5.02
N SER A 38 1.07 -11.11 5.16
CA SER A 38 2.02 -11.27 4.06
C SER A 38 3.21 -12.13 4.49
N ALA A 39 3.78 -12.84 3.51
CA ALA A 39 5.07 -13.49 3.62
C ALA A 39 6.00 -12.96 2.52
N GLN A 40 7.26 -12.72 2.84
CA GLN A 40 8.28 -12.33 1.88
C GLN A 40 9.59 -13.03 2.21
N TYR A 41 10.15 -13.72 1.22
CA TYR A 41 11.48 -14.31 1.30
C TYR A 41 12.46 -13.47 0.47
N GLU A 42 13.64 -13.21 1.04
CA GLU A 42 14.79 -12.79 0.25
C GLU A 42 15.54 -14.06 -0.17
N ILE A 43 15.77 -14.24 -1.47
CA ILE A 43 16.29 -15.49 -2.03
C ILE A 43 17.35 -15.23 -3.09
N TYR A 44 18.16 -16.27 -3.33
CA TYR A 44 18.91 -16.45 -4.57
C TYR A 44 18.17 -17.44 -5.48
N ALA A 45 17.97 -17.08 -6.74
CA ALA A 45 17.35 -17.96 -7.73
C ALA A 45 17.70 -17.52 -9.16
N SER A 46 18.13 -18.45 -10.02
CA SER A 46 18.61 -18.15 -11.40
C SER A 46 17.54 -17.55 -12.31
N TRP A 47 16.26 -17.76 -11.99
CA TRP A 47 15.11 -17.21 -12.70
C TRP A 47 14.79 -15.76 -12.34
N ILE A 48 15.42 -15.18 -11.31
CA ILE A 48 15.28 -13.75 -10.99
C ILE A 48 16.14 -12.94 -11.94
N LYS A 49 15.50 -12.10 -12.76
CA LYS A 49 16.16 -11.25 -13.75
C LYS A 49 16.19 -9.81 -13.30
N LYS A 50 17.37 -9.20 -13.34
CA LYS A 50 17.55 -7.79 -12.99
C LYS A 50 16.71 -6.89 -13.90
N GLY A 51 16.16 -5.83 -13.34
CA GLY A 51 15.37 -4.85 -14.08
C GLY A 51 13.93 -5.28 -14.42
N LYS A 52 13.50 -6.48 -13.98
CA LYS A 52 12.14 -6.98 -14.21
C LYS A 52 11.43 -7.23 -12.89
N VAL A 53 10.48 -6.37 -12.52
CA VAL A 53 9.53 -6.65 -11.44
C VAL A 53 8.39 -7.49 -12.02
N GLU A 54 8.01 -8.55 -11.32
CA GLU A 54 6.87 -9.39 -11.70
C GLU A 54 5.79 -9.33 -10.61
N VAL A 55 4.54 -9.23 -11.02
CA VAL A 55 3.35 -9.24 -10.15
C VAL A 55 2.39 -10.28 -10.69
N PHE A 56 1.88 -11.15 -9.81
CA PHE A 56 1.01 -12.27 -10.16
C PHE A 56 -0.34 -12.13 -9.46
N PHE A 57 -1.37 -11.90 -10.26
CA PHE A 57 -2.75 -11.88 -9.79
C PHE A 57 -3.37 -13.26 -9.94
N ASP A 58 -3.91 -13.77 -8.85
CA ASP A 58 -4.67 -15.01 -8.81
C ASP A 58 -5.67 -14.86 -7.65
N GLN A 59 -6.95 -14.71 -7.96
CA GLN A 59 -8.02 -14.47 -6.99
C GLN A 59 -8.37 -15.71 -6.17
N GLU A 60 -7.88 -16.89 -6.56
CA GLU A 60 -8.00 -18.12 -5.78
C GLU A 60 -6.80 -18.29 -4.84
N LYS A 61 -5.57 -18.05 -5.32
CA LYS A 61 -4.35 -18.18 -4.49
C LYS A 61 -4.09 -16.96 -3.60
N TYR A 62 -4.37 -15.75 -4.08
CA TYR A 62 -4.06 -14.47 -3.43
C TYR A 62 -5.28 -13.51 -3.43
N PRO A 63 -6.44 -13.92 -2.88
CA PRO A 63 -7.68 -13.14 -2.99
C PRO A 63 -7.50 -11.70 -2.50
N GLY A 64 -7.85 -10.72 -3.34
CA GLY A 64 -7.77 -9.29 -2.99
C GLY A 64 -6.36 -8.70 -2.93
N PHE A 65 -5.32 -9.43 -3.36
CA PHE A 65 -3.96 -8.92 -3.51
C PHE A 65 -3.20 -9.69 -4.60
N PHE A 66 -1.91 -9.99 -4.41
CA PHE A 66 -1.05 -10.63 -5.40
C PHE A 66 0.22 -11.22 -4.78
N ALA A 67 0.93 -12.02 -5.59
CA ALA A 67 2.32 -12.38 -5.36
C ALA A 67 3.27 -11.48 -6.17
N TRP A 68 4.53 -11.36 -5.74
CA TRP A 68 5.53 -10.52 -6.41
C TRP A 68 6.91 -11.14 -6.43
N VAL A 69 7.70 -10.74 -7.43
CA VAL A 69 9.14 -10.95 -7.53
C VAL A 69 9.78 -9.60 -7.82
N ILE A 70 10.57 -9.08 -6.88
CA ILE A 70 11.28 -7.81 -6.99
C ILE A 70 12.78 -8.10 -6.98
N PRO A 71 13.49 -7.95 -8.12
CA PRO A 71 14.93 -8.18 -8.17
C PRO A 71 15.68 -7.10 -7.40
N SER A 72 16.61 -7.52 -6.55
CA SER A 72 17.65 -6.64 -6.01
C SER A 72 18.92 -6.69 -6.85
N ASP A 73 19.18 -7.83 -7.50
CA ASP A 73 20.24 -8.00 -8.49
C ASP A 73 19.92 -9.19 -9.42
N GLU A 74 20.80 -9.50 -10.38
CA GLU A 74 20.69 -10.72 -11.16
C GLU A 74 20.79 -11.94 -10.23
N GLY A 75 19.81 -12.84 -10.30
CA GLY A 75 19.77 -14.03 -9.48
C GLY A 75 19.44 -13.79 -8.00
N LYS A 76 19.09 -12.56 -7.59
CA LYS A 76 18.79 -12.21 -6.19
C LYS A 76 17.58 -11.29 -6.10
N GLY A 77 16.62 -11.62 -5.25
CA GLY A 77 15.45 -10.75 -5.07
C GLY A 77 14.57 -11.08 -3.89
N LYS A 78 13.53 -10.26 -3.75
CA LYS A 78 12.46 -10.40 -2.76
C LYS A 78 11.25 -11.01 -3.45
N VAL A 79 10.80 -12.14 -2.93
CA VAL A 79 9.62 -12.85 -3.41
C VAL A 79 8.59 -12.87 -2.31
N GLY A 80 7.34 -12.53 -2.60
CA GLY A 80 6.34 -12.53 -1.55
C GLY A 80 4.93 -12.74 -2.04
N VAL A 81 4.05 -12.99 -1.08
CA VAL A 81 2.63 -13.23 -1.28
C VAL A 81 1.84 -12.52 -0.19
N ALA A 82 0.67 -12.03 -0.53
CA ALA A 82 -0.34 -11.62 0.44
C ALA A 82 -1.73 -11.91 -0.14
N GLY A 83 -2.73 -12.05 0.72
CA GLY A 83 -4.11 -12.30 0.30
C GLY A 83 -5.03 -12.41 1.50
N LYS A 84 -6.33 -12.28 1.26
CA LYS A 84 -7.35 -12.34 2.30
C LYS A 84 -7.62 -13.79 2.69
N GLY A 85 -7.48 -14.09 3.98
CA GLY A 85 -7.86 -15.39 4.55
C GLY A 85 -6.96 -16.56 4.15
N ILE A 86 -5.76 -16.30 3.63
CA ILE A 86 -4.83 -17.36 3.21
C ILE A 86 -3.81 -17.71 4.30
N ASN A 87 -3.32 -18.95 4.28
CA ASN A 87 -2.09 -19.31 4.97
C ASN A 87 -0.89 -18.84 4.15
N VAL A 88 -0.34 -17.67 4.50
CA VAL A 88 0.77 -17.07 3.74
C VAL A 88 2.05 -17.88 3.76
N ALA A 89 2.26 -18.74 4.78
CA ALA A 89 3.43 -19.61 4.84
C ALA A 89 3.33 -20.74 3.82
N GLU A 90 2.17 -21.40 3.71
CA GLU A 90 1.95 -22.42 2.67
C GLU A 90 1.93 -21.81 1.26
N ALA A 91 1.28 -20.64 1.12
CA ALA A 91 1.13 -19.98 -0.17
C ALA A 91 2.49 -19.57 -0.79
N ILE A 92 3.43 -19.06 0.02
CA ILE A 92 4.76 -18.67 -0.48
C ILE A 92 5.62 -19.88 -0.84
N GLU A 93 5.55 -20.98 -0.07
CA GLU A 93 6.30 -22.20 -0.39
C GLU A 93 5.81 -22.79 -1.71
N LYS A 94 4.47 -22.90 -1.88
CA LYS A 94 3.88 -23.34 -3.16
C LYS A 94 4.26 -22.43 -4.33
N PHE A 95 4.26 -21.11 -4.13
CA PHE A 95 4.69 -20.17 -5.17
C PHE A 95 6.15 -20.38 -5.58
N LEU A 96 7.04 -20.64 -4.62
CA LEU A 96 8.45 -20.87 -4.88
C LEU A 96 8.70 -22.24 -5.53
N GLU A 97 7.96 -23.28 -5.14
CA GLU A 97 7.97 -24.58 -5.79
C GLU A 97 7.57 -24.47 -7.27
N ASP A 98 6.47 -23.76 -7.56
CA ASP A 98 5.99 -23.49 -8.92
C ASP A 98 7.03 -22.72 -9.77
N LYS A 99 7.85 -21.86 -9.13
CA LYS A 99 8.90 -21.06 -9.80
C LYS A 99 10.18 -21.83 -10.06
N GLY A 100 10.52 -22.78 -9.21
CA GLY A 100 11.69 -23.63 -9.31
C GLY A 100 12.78 -23.32 -8.29
N ASN A 101 13.96 -23.93 -8.51
CA ASN A 101 15.04 -23.98 -7.52
C ASN A 101 15.47 -22.60 -7.03
N HIS A 102 15.65 -22.49 -5.72
CA HIS A 102 16.10 -21.28 -5.05
C HIS A 102 16.84 -21.62 -3.75
N SER A 103 17.53 -20.62 -3.17
CA SER A 103 18.12 -20.67 -1.83
C SER A 103 17.59 -19.51 -1.01
N THR A 104 17.01 -19.79 0.16
CA THR A 104 16.45 -18.75 1.04
C THR A 104 17.54 -18.10 1.87
N ILE A 105 17.60 -16.76 1.83
CA ILE A 105 18.47 -15.94 2.69
C ILE A 105 17.74 -15.61 3.98
N ARG A 106 16.50 -15.12 3.86
CA ARG A 106 15.69 -14.67 5.00
C ARG A 106 14.20 -14.84 4.71
N LYS A 107 13.44 -15.23 5.73
CA LYS A 107 11.97 -15.26 5.72
C LYS A 107 11.43 -14.10 6.58
N ILE A 108 10.44 -13.39 6.09
CA ILE A 108 9.78 -12.27 6.77
C ILE A 108 8.28 -12.49 6.70
N TYR A 109 7.60 -12.40 7.84
CA TYR A 109 6.15 -12.41 7.92
C TYR A 109 5.71 -11.13 8.61
N ALA A 110 4.84 -10.37 7.94
CA ALA A 110 4.38 -9.09 8.47
C ALA A 110 2.95 -8.80 8.01
N PRO A 111 2.12 -8.16 8.85
CA PRO A 111 0.85 -7.62 8.40
C PRO A 111 1.07 -6.39 7.51
N ILE A 112 0.23 -6.23 6.50
CA ILE A 112 0.14 -5.02 5.68
C ILE A 112 -1.21 -4.33 5.89
N TRP A 113 -1.21 -3.00 5.84
CA TRP A 113 -2.42 -2.18 5.92
C TRP A 113 -2.88 -1.74 4.54
N ILE A 114 -4.17 -1.89 4.25
CA ILE A 114 -4.72 -1.70 2.90
C ILE A 114 -5.91 -0.72 2.82
N LYS A 115 -6.28 -0.06 3.93
CA LYS A 115 -7.44 0.86 3.97
C LYS A 115 -7.07 2.34 3.81
N GLY A 116 -5.81 2.64 3.48
CA GLY A 116 -5.36 4.01 3.25
C GLY A 116 -5.28 4.84 4.54
N PRO A 117 -5.20 6.18 4.44
CA PRO A 117 -4.89 7.04 5.57
C PRO A 117 -6.00 7.05 6.63
N ILE A 118 -5.61 7.26 7.89
CA ILE A 118 -6.56 7.58 8.96
C ILE A 118 -7.09 9.02 8.83
N ASP A 119 -8.26 9.29 9.42
CA ASP A 119 -8.92 10.61 9.29
C ASP A 119 -8.13 11.76 9.90
N LYS A 120 -7.38 11.50 10.99
CA LYS A 120 -6.60 12.50 11.73
C LYS A 120 -5.18 12.02 11.95
N PHE A 121 -4.21 12.74 11.40
CA PHE A 121 -2.79 12.50 11.64
C PHE A 121 -2.32 13.15 12.95
N ILE A 122 -3.07 14.14 13.44
CA ILE A 122 -2.77 14.86 14.67
C ILE A 122 -3.88 14.59 15.70
N ASP A 123 -3.50 14.19 16.91
CA ASP A 123 -4.41 14.02 18.04
C ASP A 123 -3.76 14.54 19.33
N GLY A 124 -4.20 15.72 19.79
CA GLY A 124 -3.58 16.39 20.92
C GLY A 124 -2.08 16.63 20.67
N ARG A 125 -1.22 16.05 21.51
CA ARG A 125 0.25 16.12 21.37
C ARG A 125 0.84 14.97 20.54
N THR A 126 0.00 14.13 19.95
CA THR A 126 0.40 12.99 19.14
C THR A 126 0.40 13.36 17.65
N VAL A 127 1.49 13.07 16.96
CA VAL A 127 1.65 13.18 15.51
C VAL A 127 1.90 11.78 14.96
N ILE A 128 1.01 11.28 14.12
CA ILE A 128 1.03 9.91 13.60
C ILE A 128 1.58 9.95 12.18
N VAL A 129 2.56 9.09 11.86
CA VAL A 129 3.25 9.10 10.56
C VAL A 129 3.38 7.70 9.96
N GLY A 130 3.61 7.65 8.66
CA GLY A 130 3.89 6.42 7.92
C GLY A 130 2.76 5.40 7.97
N ASP A 131 3.10 4.12 8.10
CA ASP A 131 2.11 3.04 8.19
C ASP A 131 1.15 3.23 9.37
N ALA A 132 1.58 3.84 10.48
CA ALA A 132 0.68 4.13 11.61
C ALA A 132 -0.41 5.14 11.24
N ALA A 133 -0.13 6.01 10.28
CA ALA A 133 -1.10 6.95 9.70
C ALA A 133 -1.80 6.41 8.45
N GLY A 134 -1.56 5.15 8.08
CA GLY A 134 -2.13 4.53 6.88
C GLY A 134 -1.56 5.07 5.56
N GLN A 135 -0.32 5.54 5.57
CA GLN A 135 0.29 6.23 4.42
C GLN A 135 0.89 5.27 3.38
N ALA A 136 0.67 3.97 3.49
CA ALA A 136 0.99 3.01 2.44
C ALA A 136 -0.12 2.95 1.38
N LYS A 137 0.27 2.81 0.11
CA LYS A 137 -0.67 2.72 -1.01
C LYS A 137 -1.69 1.59 -0.82
N PRO A 138 -3.01 1.84 -0.85
CA PRO A 138 -4.00 0.79 -0.73
C PRO A 138 -3.84 -0.34 -1.73
N THR A 139 -3.48 -0.07 -2.99
CA THR A 139 -3.40 -1.09 -4.05
C THR A 139 -2.21 -2.03 -3.89
N THR A 140 -1.05 -1.52 -3.49
CA THR A 140 0.22 -2.28 -3.50
C THR A 140 0.85 -2.48 -2.13
N ALA A 141 0.31 -1.85 -1.08
CA ALA A 141 0.94 -1.70 0.23
C ALA A 141 2.36 -1.09 0.21
N GLY A 142 2.80 -0.54 -0.94
CA GLY A 142 4.04 0.20 -1.04
C GLY A 142 3.90 1.56 -0.36
N GLY A 143 4.72 1.81 0.66
CA GLY A 143 4.58 3.02 1.49
C GLY A 143 5.85 3.84 1.70
N ILE A 144 7.03 3.39 1.25
CA ILE A 144 8.31 4.04 1.58
C ILE A 144 8.28 5.54 1.21
N TYR A 145 7.86 5.87 -0.01
CA TYR A 145 7.85 7.24 -0.48
C TYR A 145 6.80 8.11 0.21
N SER A 146 5.53 7.71 0.18
CA SER A 146 4.42 8.46 0.78
C SER A 146 4.55 8.59 2.29
N SER A 147 5.08 7.57 2.98
CA SER A 147 5.39 7.60 4.41
C SER A 147 6.61 8.48 4.71
N GLY A 148 7.66 8.39 3.90
CA GLY A 148 8.85 9.25 4.04
C GLY A 148 8.52 10.72 3.87
N MET A 149 7.71 11.06 2.86
CA MET A 149 7.15 12.40 2.68
C MET A 149 6.27 12.81 3.87
N GLY A 150 5.52 11.86 4.44
CA GLY A 150 4.77 12.07 5.66
C GLY A 150 5.65 12.48 6.84
N GLY A 151 6.74 11.75 7.09
CA GLY A 151 7.72 12.10 8.12
C GLY A 151 8.38 13.46 7.89
N LEU A 152 8.71 13.79 6.64
CA LEU A 152 9.27 15.10 6.28
C LEU A 152 8.30 16.25 6.61
N TYR A 153 7.04 16.14 6.19
CA TYR A 153 6.03 17.15 6.47
C TYR A 153 5.71 17.26 7.96
N ALA A 154 5.66 16.14 8.68
CA ALA A 154 5.49 16.11 10.13
C ALA A 154 6.64 16.84 10.85
N GLY A 155 7.90 16.57 10.48
CA GLY A 155 9.06 17.23 11.08
C GLY A 155 9.05 18.75 10.89
N GLN A 156 8.71 19.22 9.69
CA GLN A 156 8.57 20.66 9.40
C GLN A 156 7.45 21.31 10.22
N ALA A 157 6.29 20.65 10.30
CA ALA A 157 5.14 21.12 11.05
C ALA A 157 5.42 21.19 12.56
N ILE A 158 6.07 20.15 13.11
CA ILE A 158 6.49 20.09 14.51
C ILE A 158 7.49 21.21 14.82
N SER A 159 8.53 21.39 14.00
CA SER A 159 9.53 22.44 14.21
C SER A 159 8.87 23.81 14.31
N LYS A 160 7.97 24.13 13.37
CA LYS A 160 7.29 25.42 13.37
C LYS A 160 6.31 25.58 14.53
N TYR A 161 5.61 24.51 14.91
CA TYR A 161 4.78 24.51 16.11
C TYR A 161 5.61 24.79 17.38
N LEU A 162 6.81 24.22 17.51
CA LEU A 162 7.66 24.43 18.68
C LEU A 162 8.22 25.86 18.78
N GLU A 163 8.35 26.57 17.65
CA GLU A 163 8.79 27.97 17.61
C GLU A 163 7.65 28.96 17.89
N THR A 164 6.44 28.63 17.45
CA THR A 164 5.30 29.57 17.43
C THR A 164 4.26 29.28 18.50
N GLU A 165 4.24 28.06 19.04
CA GLU A 165 3.18 27.47 19.86
C GLU A 165 1.79 27.48 19.20
N ASP A 166 1.71 27.78 17.90
CA ASP A 166 0.48 27.83 17.14
C ASP A 166 0.17 26.46 16.51
N ARG A 167 -0.94 25.88 16.98
CA ARG A 167 -1.40 24.55 16.58
C ARG A 167 -1.76 24.44 15.10
N GLU A 168 -2.11 25.53 14.43
CA GLU A 168 -2.40 25.50 12.99
C GLU A 168 -1.18 25.05 12.17
N ASN A 169 0.03 25.37 12.64
CA ASN A 169 1.27 24.92 12.01
C ASN A 169 1.45 23.39 12.09
N LEU A 170 0.91 22.74 13.12
CA LEU A 170 0.98 21.29 13.26
C LEU A 170 0.03 20.58 12.28
N GLU A 171 -1.18 21.16 12.08
CA GLU A 171 -2.20 20.65 11.14
C GLU A 171 -1.76 20.78 9.67
N GLU A 172 -0.80 21.66 9.37
CA GLU A 172 -0.24 21.82 8.03
C GLU A 172 0.41 20.53 7.50
N TYR A 173 0.90 19.65 8.40
CA TYR A 173 1.35 18.32 8.01
C TYR A 173 0.26 17.56 7.25
N GLN A 174 -0.90 17.38 7.88
CA GLN A 174 -2.00 16.62 7.28
C GLN A 174 -2.49 17.29 6.00
N LYS A 175 -2.63 18.62 5.99
CA LYS A 175 -3.03 19.38 4.79
C LYS A 175 -2.11 19.12 3.62
N ARG A 176 -0.78 19.19 3.82
CA ARG A 176 0.22 18.96 2.76
C ARG A 176 0.20 17.53 2.24
N TRP A 177 0.15 16.55 3.14
CA TRP A 177 0.10 15.15 2.74
C TRP A 177 -1.17 14.83 1.97
N THR A 178 -2.34 15.25 2.48
CA THR A 178 -3.64 15.04 1.82
C THR A 178 -3.71 15.76 0.47
N LYS A 179 -3.19 16.98 0.37
CA LYS A 179 -3.13 17.71 -0.91
C LYS A 179 -2.31 16.94 -1.96
N ARG A 180 -1.21 16.30 -1.55
CA ARG A 180 -0.32 15.57 -2.46
C ARG A 180 -0.83 14.18 -2.82
N PHE A 181 -1.33 13.42 -1.85
CA PHE A 181 -1.60 11.99 -2.01
C PHE A 181 -3.09 11.62 -1.89
N GLY A 182 -3.92 12.46 -1.27
CA GLY A 182 -5.29 12.10 -0.89
C GLY A 182 -6.15 11.63 -2.06
N LYS A 183 -6.20 12.40 -3.14
CA LYS A 183 -6.98 12.03 -4.34
C LYS A 183 -6.52 10.71 -4.97
N GLU A 184 -5.22 10.45 -4.97
CA GLU A 184 -4.66 9.21 -5.50
C GLU A 184 -5.02 8.02 -4.60
N PHE A 185 -4.92 8.18 -3.28
CA PHE A 185 -5.30 7.15 -2.33
C PHE A 185 -6.79 6.81 -2.37
N GLU A 186 -7.68 7.80 -2.58
CA GLU A 186 -9.11 7.58 -2.79
C GLU A 186 -9.36 6.70 -4.03
N LYS A 187 -8.69 6.99 -5.14
CA LYS A 187 -8.76 6.16 -6.36
C LYS A 187 -8.21 4.76 -6.14
N GLN A 188 -7.12 4.62 -5.39
CA GLN A 188 -6.52 3.33 -5.04
C GLN A 188 -7.47 2.49 -4.17
N LEU A 189 -8.16 3.11 -3.19
CA LEU A 189 -9.17 2.44 -2.38
C LEU A 189 -10.31 1.89 -3.22
N PHE A 190 -10.77 2.68 -4.20
CA PHE A 190 -11.78 2.23 -5.14
C PHE A 190 -11.28 1.09 -6.02
N ALA A 191 -10.12 1.23 -6.66
CA ALA A 191 -9.52 0.19 -7.49
C ALA A 191 -9.38 -1.14 -6.73
N ARG A 192 -8.98 -1.08 -5.45
CA ARG A 192 -8.96 -2.25 -4.56
C ARG A 192 -10.33 -2.88 -4.37
N LYS A 193 -11.37 -2.10 -4.05
CA LYS A 193 -12.74 -2.62 -3.90
C LYS A 193 -13.21 -3.38 -5.15
N ILE A 194 -12.79 -2.94 -6.33
CA ILE A 194 -13.05 -3.65 -7.59
C ILE A 194 -12.28 -4.96 -7.62
N LEU A 195 -10.95 -4.91 -7.46
CA LEU A 195 -10.08 -6.09 -7.52
C LEU A 195 -10.56 -7.20 -6.59
N GLU A 196 -10.99 -6.85 -5.38
CA GLU A 196 -11.53 -7.79 -4.37
C GLU A 196 -12.83 -8.50 -4.80
N ARG A 197 -13.49 -8.04 -5.86
CA ARG A 197 -14.75 -8.60 -6.40
C ARG A 197 -14.57 -9.30 -7.75
N LEU A 198 -13.39 -9.23 -8.35
CA LEU A 198 -13.13 -9.87 -9.64
C LEU A 198 -12.79 -11.34 -9.44
N ASP A 199 -13.14 -12.17 -10.42
CA ASP A 199 -12.66 -13.55 -10.54
C ASP A 199 -11.46 -13.63 -11.51
N ASN A 200 -10.78 -14.78 -11.54
CA ASN A 200 -9.64 -15.00 -12.42
C ASN A 200 -9.99 -14.82 -13.90
N ASN A 201 -11.19 -15.23 -14.32
CA ASN A 201 -11.63 -15.04 -15.70
C ASN A 201 -11.70 -13.56 -16.09
N THR A 202 -12.23 -12.72 -15.20
CA THR A 202 -12.32 -11.27 -15.44
C THR A 202 -10.95 -10.63 -15.41
N VAL A 203 -10.08 -11.01 -14.46
CA VAL A 203 -8.69 -10.54 -14.41
C VAL A 203 -7.95 -10.89 -15.71
N ASN A 204 -8.07 -12.12 -16.21
CA ASN A 204 -7.44 -12.53 -17.46
C ASN A 204 -7.93 -11.72 -18.66
N LYS A 205 -9.26 -11.50 -18.77
CA LYS A 205 -9.83 -10.63 -19.83
C LYS A 205 -9.31 -9.19 -19.74
N LEU A 206 -9.08 -8.66 -18.54
CA LEU A 206 -8.48 -7.34 -18.38
C LEU A 206 -7.06 -7.32 -18.93
N PHE A 207 -6.23 -8.33 -18.63
CA PHE A 207 -4.87 -8.43 -19.18
C PHE A 207 -4.86 -8.62 -20.70
N GLU A 208 -5.76 -9.43 -21.25
CA GLU A 208 -5.92 -9.62 -22.70
C GLU A 208 -6.33 -8.32 -23.42
N SER A 209 -6.99 -7.40 -22.72
CA SER A 209 -7.37 -6.09 -23.26
C SER A 209 -6.25 -5.05 -23.24
N VAL A 210 -5.10 -5.34 -22.61
CA VAL A 210 -3.94 -4.46 -22.57
C VAL A 210 -3.30 -4.42 -23.95
N THR A 211 -3.32 -3.25 -24.60
CA THR A 211 -2.72 -3.04 -25.90
C THR A 211 -1.31 -2.43 -25.79
N PRO A 212 -0.48 -2.50 -26.85
CA PRO A 212 0.80 -1.79 -26.89
C PRO A 212 0.66 -0.28 -26.66
N GLU A 213 -0.44 0.33 -27.11
CA GLU A 213 -0.72 1.75 -26.89
C GLU A 213 -0.95 2.05 -25.41
N ILE A 214 -1.72 1.20 -24.71
CA ILE A 214 -1.93 1.33 -23.26
C ILE A 214 -0.60 1.15 -22.51
N THR A 215 0.19 0.17 -22.93
CA THR A 215 1.51 -0.09 -22.32
C THR A 215 2.45 1.09 -22.50
N LYS A 216 2.45 1.69 -23.70
CA LYS A 216 3.24 2.88 -24.02
C LYS A 216 2.77 4.09 -23.22
N GLU A 217 1.46 4.30 -23.13
CA GLU A 217 0.88 5.41 -22.38
C GLU A 217 1.22 5.32 -20.89
N ILE A 218 1.14 4.12 -20.30
CA ILE A 218 1.60 3.82 -18.93
C ILE A 218 3.08 4.19 -18.79
N SER A 219 3.91 3.72 -19.71
CA SER A 219 5.37 3.90 -19.64
C SER A 219 5.82 5.36 -19.79
N GLU A 220 5.08 6.16 -20.56
CA GLU A 220 5.47 7.55 -20.87
C GLU A 220 4.88 8.57 -19.89
N ASN A 221 3.73 8.27 -19.25
CA ASN A 221 2.97 9.26 -18.49
C ASN A 221 2.73 8.91 -17.02
N GLU A 222 3.10 7.73 -16.53
CA GLU A 222 2.83 7.35 -15.14
C GLU A 222 4.03 7.48 -14.20
N ASP A 223 3.81 8.28 -13.16
CA ASP A 223 4.58 8.19 -11.93
C ASP A 223 4.19 6.89 -11.21
N PHE A 224 5.17 6.07 -10.82
CA PHE A 224 4.95 4.85 -10.05
C PHE A 224 4.08 5.09 -8.78
N ASP A 225 4.15 6.30 -8.23
CA ASP A 225 3.38 6.74 -7.09
C ASP A 225 1.94 7.19 -7.42
N PHE A 226 1.62 7.41 -8.69
CA PHE A 226 0.31 7.89 -9.20
C PHE A 226 -0.15 7.12 -10.46
N HIS A 227 -0.51 5.85 -10.30
CA HIS A 227 -0.81 4.91 -11.39
C HIS A 227 -2.29 4.50 -11.49
N THR A 228 -3.18 5.11 -10.70
CA THR A 228 -4.62 4.78 -10.79
C THR A 228 -5.26 5.20 -12.11
N GLY A 229 -4.68 6.18 -12.80
CA GLY A 229 -5.14 6.63 -14.11
C GLY A 229 -5.20 5.49 -15.13
N SER A 230 -4.14 4.68 -15.21
CA SER A 230 -4.13 3.55 -16.13
C SER A 230 -4.99 2.39 -15.66
N ILE A 231 -5.06 2.11 -14.35
CA ILE A 231 -5.99 1.10 -13.83
C ILE A 231 -7.44 1.46 -14.22
N VAL A 232 -7.84 2.72 -14.04
CA VAL A 232 -9.19 3.19 -14.42
C VAL A 232 -9.40 3.11 -15.93
N LYS A 233 -8.39 3.41 -16.75
CA LYS A 233 -8.48 3.24 -18.21
C LYS A 233 -8.65 1.79 -18.63
N LEU A 234 -7.88 0.85 -18.05
CA LEU A 234 -8.07 -0.59 -18.28
C LEU A 234 -9.50 -1.03 -17.96
N LEU A 235 -10.04 -0.53 -16.84
CA LEU A 235 -11.42 -0.80 -16.42
C LEU A 235 -12.46 -0.09 -17.30
N GLY A 236 -12.07 1.01 -17.97
CA GLY A 236 -12.85 1.85 -18.87
C GLY A 236 -12.89 1.39 -20.34
N ILE A 237 -12.27 0.27 -20.70
CA ILE A 237 -12.39 -0.30 -22.04
C ILE A 237 -13.75 -1.00 -22.15
N LYS A 238 -14.48 -0.77 -23.26
CA LYS A 238 -15.91 -1.12 -23.43
C LYS A 238 -16.29 -2.59 -23.14
N GLY A 239 -15.35 -3.53 -23.17
CA GLY A 239 -15.55 -4.93 -22.75
C GLY A 239 -15.47 -5.16 -21.24
N SER A 240 -14.53 -4.48 -20.58
CA SER A 240 -14.31 -4.44 -19.13
C SER A 240 -15.43 -3.68 -18.41
N ILE A 241 -15.94 -2.63 -19.04
CA ILE A 241 -16.99 -1.73 -18.52
C ILE A 241 -18.27 -2.48 -18.19
N LYS A 242 -18.79 -3.38 -19.04
CA LYS A 242 -20.07 -4.07 -18.72
C LYS A 242 -19.94 -4.96 -17.48
N THR A 243 -18.78 -5.60 -17.32
CA THR A 243 -18.46 -6.44 -16.15
C THR A 243 -18.21 -5.59 -14.90
N ALA A 244 -17.46 -4.49 -15.03
CA ALA A 244 -17.21 -3.55 -13.93
C ALA A 244 -18.48 -2.78 -13.52
N GLN A 245 -19.31 -2.32 -14.47
CA GLN A 245 -20.59 -1.65 -14.20
C GLN A 245 -21.61 -2.57 -13.55
N ALA A 246 -21.63 -3.87 -13.87
CA ALA A 246 -22.47 -4.86 -13.19
C ALA A 246 -22.02 -5.10 -11.74
N ILE A 247 -20.72 -4.98 -11.44
CA ILE A 247 -20.13 -5.14 -10.10
C ILE A 247 -20.19 -3.83 -9.28
N ILE A 248 -20.32 -2.68 -9.95
CA ILE A 248 -20.10 -1.35 -9.39
C ILE A 248 -21.19 -0.38 -9.89
N GLY A 249 -22.40 -0.48 -9.36
CA GLY A 249 -23.35 0.63 -9.40
C GLY A 249 -22.80 1.85 -8.64
N GLY A 250 -23.32 3.06 -8.94
CA GLY A 250 -23.17 4.30 -8.16
C GLY A 250 -21.77 4.93 -8.03
N GLU A 251 -20.76 4.16 -7.62
CA GLU A 251 -19.41 4.65 -7.29
C GLU A 251 -18.61 5.06 -8.55
N PHE A 252 -18.85 4.45 -9.72
CA PHE A 252 -18.15 4.76 -10.96
C PHE A 252 -18.33 6.22 -11.43
N LYS A 253 -19.48 6.84 -11.13
CA LYS A 253 -19.78 8.24 -11.49
C LYS A 253 -18.93 9.26 -10.73
N LYS A 254 -18.42 8.93 -9.53
CA LYS A 254 -17.58 9.82 -8.71
C LYS A 254 -16.12 9.89 -9.17
N LEU A 255 -15.66 8.96 -10.01
CA LEU A 255 -14.28 8.92 -10.52
C LEU A 255 -14.07 9.67 -11.84
N LEU A 256 -15.13 9.82 -12.63
CA LEU A 256 -15.09 10.52 -13.91
C LEU A 256 -15.30 12.04 -13.77
N SER A 257 -15.57 12.53 -12.56
CA SER A 257 -15.67 13.94 -12.18
C SER A 257 -14.42 14.42 -11.46
#